data_AF-A0A3M7M092-F1
#
_entry.id   AF-A0A3M7M092-F1
#
_cell.length_a   1.000
_cell.length_b   1.000
_cell.length_c   1.000
_cell.angle_alpha   90.00
_cell.angle_beta   90.00
_cell.angle_gamma   90.00
#
_symmetry.space_group_name_H-M   'P 1'
#
loop_
_entity.id
_entity.type
_entity.pdbx_description
1 polymer ?
#
loop_
_entity_poly.entity_id
_entity_poly.type
_entity_poly.pdbx_seq_one_letter_code
_entity_poly.pdbx_strand_id
1 'polypeptide(L)'
;MTQCMDYLAHLQATAQLSFSIAQVIPGTVIGPSEFCNTSSQALAHMDRQTKALLFDDVSPRYAFGFVHVQDCARIHIEALDREKSEGENLPKWFIAAGTVEEGVDAPMMWNAAADMIEKEFEEEVSTGLFKVGRTKVPINAPFRADSHMTEKTLLGGEKIRGLEESVREVAHWYVELKRQEP
;
A
#
# COMPACT_ATOMS: atom_id res chain seq x y z
N MET A 1 -9.96 -16.30 8.06
CA MET A 1 -9.27 -15.91 6.82
C MET A 1 -8.43 -17.05 6.27
N THR A 2 -7.54 -17.66 7.07
CA THR A 2 -6.67 -18.78 6.64
C THR A 2 -7.42 -19.95 6.02
N GLN A 3 -8.54 -20.39 6.61
CA GLN A 3 -9.35 -21.49 6.09
C GLN A 3 -9.89 -21.24 4.68
N CYS A 4 -10.29 -20.00 4.36
CA CYS A 4 -10.75 -19.65 3.02
C CYS A 4 -9.59 -19.69 2.00
N MET A 5 -8.44 -19.12 2.36
CA MET A 5 -7.29 -19.09 1.46
C MET A 5 -6.72 -20.49 1.19
N ASP A 6 -6.71 -21.34 2.22
CA ASP A 6 -6.29 -22.74 2.08
C ASP A 6 -7.29 -23.54 1.23
N TYR A 7 -8.58 -23.30 1.40
CA TYR A 7 -9.61 -23.93 0.58
C TYR A 7 -9.49 -23.51 -0.90
N LEU A 8 -9.30 -22.21 -1.19
CA LEU A 8 -9.11 -21.72 -2.55
C LEU A 8 -7.81 -22.27 -3.18
N ALA A 9 -6.73 -22.32 -2.41
CA ALA A 9 -5.48 -22.94 -2.86
C ALA A 9 -5.64 -24.44 -3.16
N HIS A 10 -6.44 -25.15 -2.36
CA HIS A 10 -6.77 -26.55 -2.61
C HIS A 10 -7.60 -26.71 -3.90
N LEU A 11 -8.62 -25.88 -4.11
CA LEU A 11 -9.40 -25.89 -5.35
C LEU A 11 -8.52 -25.61 -6.58
N GLN A 12 -7.63 -24.62 -6.47
CA GLN A 12 -6.64 -24.30 -7.50
C GLN A 12 -5.75 -25.52 -7.82
N ALA A 13 -5.22 -26.20 -6.80
CA ALA A 13 -4.31 -27.33 -6.96
C ALA A 13 -4.98 -28.60 -7.55
N THR A 14 -6.29 -28.76 -7.36
CA THR A 14 -7.03 -29.93 -7.86
C THR A 14 -7.47 -29.81 -9.32
N ALA A 15 -7.38 -28.61 -9.91
CA ALA A 15 -7.78 -28.31 -11.30
C ALA A 15 -9.21 -28.81 -11.66
N GLN A 16 -10.11 -28.88 -10.68
CA GLN A 16 -11.48 -29.37 -10.87
C GLN A 16 -12.43 -28.32 -11.47
N LEU A 17 -11.98 -27.07 -11.58
CA LEU A 17 -12.78 -25.94 -12.05
C LEU A 17 -12.48 -25.65 -13.52
N SER A 18 -13.47 -25.12 -14.23
CA SER A 18 -13.30 -24.66 -15.62
C SER A 18 -12.54 -23.33 -15.75
N PHE A 19 -12.00 -22.81 -14.63
CA PHE A 19 -11.26 -21.56 -14.54
C PHE A 19 -10.14 -21.69 -13.50
N SER A 20 -9.09 -20.89 -13.66
CA SER A 20 -8.00 -20.75 -12.70
C SER A 20 -8.33 -19.71 -11.63
N ILE A 21 -7.82 -19.91 -10.42
CA ILE A 21 -7.96 -18.95 -9.32
C ILE A 21 -6.59 -18.34 -9.04
N ALA A 22 -6.46 -17.02 -9.20
CA ALA A 22 -5.34 -16.25 -8.71
C ALA A 22 -5.73 -15.54 -7.40
N GLN A 23 -4.95 -15.74 -6.35
CA GLN A 23 -5.17 -15.06 -5.06
C GLN A 23 -4.20 -13.89 -4.93
N VAL A 24 -4.72 -12.70 -4.64
CA VAL A 24 -3.92 -11.51 -4.33
C VAL A 24 -4.16 -11.12 -2.88
N ILE A 25 -3.09 -10.99 -2.10
CA ILE A 25 -3.12 -10.57 -0.71
C ILE A 25 -2.58 -9.14 -0.64
N PRO A 26 -3.45 -8.12 -0.56
CA PRO A 26 -3.01 -6.74 -0.44
C PRO A 26 -2.51 -6.43 0.98
N GLY A 27 -1.48 -5.60 1.05
CA GLY A 27 -1.13 -4.91 2.28
C GLY A 27 -2.10 -3.77 2.61
N THR A 28 -1.66 -2.83 3.45
CA THR A 28 -2.41 -1.58 3.66
C THR A 28 -2.38 -0.76 2.37
N VAL A 29 -3.53 -0.62 1.72
CA VAL A 29 -3.66 0.14 0.47
C VAL A 29 -3.71 1.64 0.79
N ILE A 30 -2.79 2.40 0.19
CA ILE A 30 -2.65 3.86 0.37
C ILE A 30 -2.64 4.52 -0.99
N GLY A 31 -3.35 5.64 -1.14
CA GLY A 31 -3.27 6.45 -2.35
C GLY A 31 -4.41 7.47 -2.46
N PRO A 32 -4.31 8.40 -3.42
CA PRO A 32 -5.37 9.36 -3.71
C PRO A 32 -6.71 8.70 -4.05
N SER A 33 -7.82 9.36 -3.69
CA SER A 33 -9.16 8.92 -4.07
C SER A 33 -9.78 9.89 -5.07
N GLU A 34 -10.13 9.39 -6.25
CA GLU A 34 -10.82 10.15 -7.31
C GLU A 34 -12.23 10.61 -6.90
N PHE A 35 -12.80 10.05 -5.83
CA PHE A 35 -14.11 10.43 -5.31
C PHE A 35 -14.09 11.65 -4.37
N CYS A 36 -12.91 12.13 -4.00
CA CYS A 36 -12.72 13.24 -3.07
C CYS A 36 -12.29 14.49 -3.85
N ASN A 37 -13.15 15.52 -3.85
CA ASN A 37 -12.96 16.76 -4.61
C ASN A 37 -12.63 17.96 -3.72
N THR A 38 -12.50 17.76 -2.42
CA THR A 38 -12.14 18.79 -1.44
C THR A 38 -11.17 18.19 -0.44
N SER A 39 -10.34 19.03 0.18
CA SER A 39 -9.42 18.54 1.21
C SER A 39 -10.18 17.98 2.42
N SER A 40 -11.38 18.50 2.71
CA SER A 40 -12.19 18.01 3.83
C SER A 40 -12.70 16.59 3.58
N GLN A 41 -13.12 16.28 2.35
CA GLN A 41 -13.45 14.92 1.95
C GLN A 41 -12.22 14.01 1.97
N ALA A 42 -11.09 14.51 1.44
CA ALA A 42 -9.83 13.78 1.47
C ALA A 42 -9.44 13.42 2.91
N LEU A 43 -9.45 14.39 3.83
CA LEU A 43 -9.18 14.15 5.24
C LEU A 43 -10.18 13.18 5.86
N ALA A 44 -11.46 13.21 5.49
CA ALA A 44 -12.43 12.25 6.02
C ALA A 44 -12.11 10.81 5.61
N HIS A 45 -11.76 10.59 4.33
CA HIS A 45 -11.63 9.26 3.73
C HIS A 45 -10.19 8.72 3.65
N MET A 46 -9.19 9.54 3.94
CA MET A 46 -7.79 9.12 3.98
C MET A 46 -7.57 7.99 4.98
N ASP A 47 -6.66 7.07 4.63
CA ASP A 47 -6.31 5.96 5.48
C ASP A 47 -5.66 6.42 6.79
N ARG A 48 -5.69 5.55 7.80
CA ARG A 48 -5.22 5.89 9.15
C ARG A 48 -3.72 6.14 9.22
N GLN A 49 -2.92 5.50 8.35
CA GLN A 49 -1.47 5.57 8.40
C GLN A 49 -1.00 6.89 7.80
N THR A 50 -1.60 7.30 6.70
CA THR A 50 -1.33 8.63 6.13
C THR A 50 -1.83 9.74 7.04
N LYS A 51 -2.99 9.58 7.70
CA LYS A 51 -3.45 10.55 8.73
C LYS A 51 -2.48 10.67 9.90
N ALA A 52 -1.95 9.54 10.36
CA ALA A 52 -0.97 9.55 11.43
C ALA A 52 0.31 10.29 11.00
N LEU A 53 0.79 10.05 9.78
CA LEU A 53 1.99 10.69 9.24
C LEU A 53 1.82 12.18 8.96
N LEU A 54 0.75 12.60 8.28
CA LEU A 54 0.57 13.99 7.83
C LEU A 54 -0.02 14.92 8.89
N PHE A 55 -0.84 14.41 9.81
CA PHE A 55 -1.63 15.26 10.71
C PHE A 55 -1.43 14.94 12.19
N ASP A 56 -0.63 13.93 12.54
CA ASP A 56 -0.44 13.47 13.93
C ASP A 56 -1.79 13.26 14.63
N ASP A 57 -2.80 12.77 13.90
CA ASP A 57 -4.19 12.73 14.38
C ASP A 57 -4.51 11.40 15.07
N VAL A 58 -4.42 10.30 14.32
CA VAL A 58 -4.81 8.97 14.82
C VAL A 58 -3.61 8.08 15.11
N SER A 59 -3.72 7.20 16.10
CA SER A 59 -2.75 6.10 16.24
C SER A 59 -2.98 5.09 15.11
N PRO A 60 -1.95 4.73 14.34
CA PRO A 60 -2.10 3.79 13.25
C PRO A 60 -2.39 2.37 13.77
N ARG A 61 -3.13 1.59 12.97
CA ARG A 61 -3.37 0.16 13.21
C ARG A 61 -2.88 -0.61 12.01
N TYR A 62 -2.10 -1.65 12.26
CA TYR A 62 -1.37 -2.34 11.21
C TYR A 62 -1.89 -3.76 10.99
N ALA A 63 -2.19 -4.09 9.73
CA ALA A 63 -2.52 -5.45 9.32
C ALA A 63 -1.26 -6.15 8.81
N PHE A 64 -0.74 -5.72 7.66
CA PHE A 64 0.47 -6.23 7.01
C PHE A 64 0.82 -5.34 5.81
N GLY A 65 2.10 -5.07 5.56
CA GLY A 65 2.62 -4.36 4.37
C GLY A 65 1.98 -2.99 4.04
N PHE A 66 2.52 -2.36 2.99
CA PHE A 66 1.95 -1.15 2.39
C PHE A 66 1.98 -1.28 0.88
N VAL A 67 0.96 -0.78 0.19
CA VAL A 67 0.91 -0.79 -1.27
C VAL A 67 0.22 0.46 -1.78
N HIS A 68 0.76 1.04 -2.85
CA HIS A 68 0.06 2.11 -3.54
C HIS A 68 -1.22 1.59 -4.21
N VAL A 69 -2.31 2.36 -4.16
CA VAL A 69 -3.63 1.95 -4.71
C VAL A 69 -3.57 1.53 -6.16
N GLN A 70 -2.80 2.24 -6.99
CA GLN A 70 -2.64 1.90 -8.40
C GLN A 70 -1.83 0.63 -8.62
N ASP A 71 -0.80 0.38 -7.80
CA ASP A 71 -0.01 -0.86 -7.90
C ASP A 71 -0.85 -2.06 -7.49
N CYS A 72 -1.65 -1.90 -6.43
CA CYS A 72 -2.63 -2.90 -6.01
C CYS A 72 -3.63 -3.21 -7.14
N ALA A 73 -4.20 -2.18 -7.77
CA ALA A 73 -5.11 -2.35 -8.90
C ALA A 73 -4.42 -3.02 -10.10
N ARG A 74 -3.20 -2.59 -10.45
CA ARG A 74 -2.39 -3.19 -11.52
C ARG A 74 -2.16 -4.67 -11.27
N ILE A 75 -1.74 -5.06 -10.06
CA ILE A 75 -1.53 -6.47 -9.71
C ILE A 75 -2.80 -7.30 -9.90
N HIS A 76 -3.97 -6.79 -9.51
CA HIS A 76 -5.23 -7.50 -9.74
C HIS A 76 -5.56 -7.67 -11.23
N ILE A 77 -5.27 -6.66 -12.06
CA ILE A 77 -5.46 -6.73 -13.51
C ILE A 77 -4.48 -7.73 -14.14
N GLU A 78 -3.19 -7.63 -13.80
CA GLU A 78 -2.13 -8.48 -14.35
C GLU A 78 -2.28 -9.94 -13.92
N ALA A 79 -2.86 -10.20 -12.74
CA ALA A 79 -3.19 -11.56 -12.29
C ALA A 79 -4.32 -12.23 -13.11
N LEU A 80 -5.01 -11.48 -13.97
CA LEU A 80 -5.98 -12.01 -14.94
C LEU A 80 -5.35 -12.27 -16.31
N ASP A 81 -4.12 -11.78 -16.55
CA ASP A 81 -3.41 -12.02 -17.80
C ASP A 81 -3.07 -13.50 -17.89
N ARG A 82 -3.64 -14.11 -18.93
CA ARG A 82 -3.54 -15.52 -19.24
C ARG A 82 -2.07 -15.95 -19.42
N GLU A 83 -1.22 -15.15 -20.06
CA GLU A 83 0.19 -15.51 -20.26
C GLU A 83 1.01 -15.47 -18.97
N LYS A 84 0.62 -14.60 -18.03
CA LYS A 84 1.29 -14.43 -16.73
C LYS A 84 0.74 -15.34 -15.65
N SER A 85 -0.46 -15.87 -15.86
CA SER A 85 -1.28 -16.52 -14.83
C SER A 85 -1.85 -17.87 -15.28
N GLU A 86 -1.28 -18.52 -16.30
CA GLU A 86 -1.65 -19.88 -16.71
C GLU A 86 -0.79 -20.99 -16.07
N GLY A 87 -1.44 -22.13 -15.84
CA GLY A 87 -0.80 -23.42 -15.67
C GLY A 87 -0.57 -23.86 -14.21
N GLU A 88 0.08 -25.03 -14.08
CA GLU A 88 0.41 -25.71 -12.81
C GLU A 88 1.39 -24.92 -11.92
N ASN A 89 1.86 -23.76 -12.37
CA ASN A 89 2.87 -22.93 -11.69
C ASN A 89 2.30 -21.66 -11.02
N LEU A 90 0.98 -21.45 -11.03
CA LEU A 90 0.39 -20.34 -10.27
C LEU A 90 0.75 -20.48 -8.78
N PRO A 91 1.33 -19.45 -8.15
CA PRO A 91 1.64 -19.52 -6.73
C PRO A 91 0.35 -19.61 -5.91
N LYS A 92 0.51 -20.00 -4.64
CA LYS A 92 -0.61 -20.06 -3.69
C LYS A 92 -1.30 -18.70 -3.54
N TRP A 93 -0.51 -17.62 -3.57
CA TRP A 93 -0.97 -16.23 -3.57
C TRP A 93 0.14 -15.31 -4.08
N PHE A 94 -0.25 -14.18 -4.65
CA PHE A 94 0.60 -13.02 -4.89
C PHE A 94 0.48 -12.06 -3.71
N ILE A 95 1.61 -11.58 -3.18
CA ILE A 95 1.62 -10.52 -2.18
C ILE A 95 1.63 -9.18 -2.91
N ALA A 96 0.68 -8.29 -2.60
CA ALA A 96 0.61 -6.93 -3.13
C ALA A 96 0.97 -5.93 -2.03
N ALA A 97 2.26 -5.82 -1.77
CA ALA A 97 2.87 -4.87 -0.83
C ALA A 97 4.30 -4.54 -1.28
N GLY A 98 4.77 -3.32 -1.04
CA GLY A 98 6.17 -2.95 -1.26
C GLY A 98 7.09 -3.89 -0.49
N THR A 99 8.06 -4.47 -1.19
CA THR A 99 9.03 -5.38 -0.58
C THR A 99 9.88 -4.62 0.43
N VAL A 100 9.95 -5.14 1.66
CA VAL A 100 10.75 -4.54 2.72
C VAL A 100 12.12 -5.22 2.76
N GLU A 101 13.15 -4.44 2.46
CA GLU A 101 14.54 -4.91 2.43
C GLU A 101 14.98 -5.46 3.80
N GLU A 102 15.89 -6.45 3.76
CA GLU A 102 16.43 -7.04 4.98
C GLU A 102 17.15 -5.98 5.84
N GLY A 103 16.95 -6.07 7.16
CA GLY A 103 17.53 -5.14 8.12
C GLY A 103 16.70 -3.86 8.36
N VAL A 104 15.69 -3.58 7.53
CA VAL A 104 14.74 -2.50 7.80
C VAL A 104 13.76 -2.93 8.90
N ASP A 105 13.52 -2.03 9.86
CA ASP A 105 12.47 -2.16 10.86
C ASP A 105 11.33 -1.14 10.67
N ALA A 106 10.23 -1.32 11.41
CA ALA A 106 9.07 -0.42 11.32
C ALA A 106 9.43 1.04 11.65
N PRO A 107 10.16 1.36 12.74
CA PRO A 107 10.65 2.71 12.99
C PRO A 107 11.45 3.30 11.83
N MET A 108 12.39 2.56 11.24
CA MET A 108 13.21 3.04 10.11
C MET A 108 12.34 3.39 8.89
N MET A 109 11.43 2.49 8.49
CA MET A 109 10.52 2.73 7.37
C MET A 109 9.56 3.89 7.64
N TRP A 110 9.04 4.02 8.87
CA TRP A 110 8.15 5.12 9.25
C TRP A 110 8.88 6.46 9.24
N ASN A 111 10.10 6.48 9.77
CA ASN A 111 10.93 7.68 9.79
C ASN A 111 11.33 8.10 8.38
N ALA A 112 11.60 7.16 7.45
CA ALA A 112 11.86 7.52 6.05
C ALA A 112 10.69 8.29 5.43
N ALA A 113 9.45 7.85 5.66
CA ALA A 113 8.26 8.59 5.22
C ALA A 113 8.12 9.95 5.92
N ALA A 114 8.40 10.04 7.22
CA ALA A 114 8.36 11.30 7.97
C ALA A 114 9.43 12.31 7.48
N ASP A 115 10.64 11.83 7.22
CA ASP A 115 11.76 12.63 6.73
C ASP A 115 11.49 13.12 5.29
N MET A 116 10.87 12.27 4.47
CA MET A 116 10.35 12.66 3.15
C MET A 116 9.34 13.81 3.26
N ILE A 117 8.36 13.71 4.17
CA ILE A 117 7.35 14.76 4.36
C ILE A 117 8.01 16.09 4.76
N GLU A 118 8.90 16.08 5.75
CA GLU A 118 9.55 17.31 6.21
C GLU A 118 10.45 17.95 5.17
N LYS A 119 11.08 17.14 4.32
CA LYS A 119 11.97 17.62 3.27
C LYS A 119 11.21 18.14 2.05
N GLU A 120 10.21 17.40 1.58
CA GLU A 120 9.52 17.70 0.32
C GLU A 120 8.35 18.68 0.50
N PHE A 121 7.79 18.76 1.72
CA PHE A 121 6.64 19.61 2.08
C PHE A 121 7.00 20.58 3.22
N GLU A 122 8.21 21.15 3.19
CA GLU A 122 8.73 22.08 4.22
C GLU A 122 7.79 23.29 4.42
N GLU A 123 7.21 23.82 3.34
CA GLU A 123 6.24 24.92 3.40
C GLU A 123 4.97 24.50 4.16
N GLU A 124 4.37 23.36 3.80
CA GLU A 124 3.17 22.86 4.45
C GLU A 124 3.40 22.46 5.91
N VAL A 125 4.59 21.98 6.26
CA VAL A 125 4.97 21.73 7.65
C VAL A 125 5.17 23.04 8.42
N SER A 126 5.89 24.02 7.86
CA SER A 126 6.18 25.29 8.53
C SER A 126 4.93 26.17 8.73
N THR A 127 3.97 26.09 7.80
CA THR A 127 2.66 26.76 7.90
C THR A 127 1.67 26.01 8.81
N GLY A 128 2.02 24.79 9.26
CA GLY A 128 1.19 23.97 10.13
C GLY A 128 0.05 23.24 9.40
N LEU A 129 0.04 23.22 8.06
CA LEU A 129 -0.88 22.39 7.30
C LEU A 129 -0.63 20.90 7.58
N PHE A 130 0.65 20.51 7.61
CA PHE A 130 1.08 19.20 8.06
C PHE A 130 1.68 19.28 9.47
N LYS A 131 1.32 18.30 10.29
CA LYS A 131 1.88 18.06 11.61
C LYS A 131 2.44 16.64 11.63
N VAL A 132 3.74 16.51 11.38
CA VAL A 132 4.34 15.21 11.09
C VAL A 132 4.32 14.28 12.31
N GLY A 133 3.58 13.17 12.22
CA GLY A 133 3.45 12.20 13.30
C GLY A 133 4.60 11.19 13.37
N ARG A 134 5.84 11.68 13.44
CA ARG A 134 7.04 10.83 13.47
C ARG A 134 7.04 9.82 14.61
N THR A 135 6.53 10.19 15.78
CA THR A 135 6.51 9.31 16.96
C THR A 135 5.35 8.32 16.95
N LYS A 136 4.43 8.39 15.98
CA LYS A 136 3.27 7.50 15.87
C LYS A 136 3.59 6.21 15.12
N VAL A 137 4.76 5.63 15.35
CA VAL A 137 5.13 4.33 14.77
C VAL A 137 4.12 3.26 15.24
N PRO A 138 3.53 2.44 14.35
CA PRO A 138 2.58 1.41 14.74
C PRO A 138 3.19 0.36 15.69
N ILE A 139 2.47 0.01 16.75
CA ILE A 139 2.84 -1.08 17.67
C ILE A 139 2.36 -2.41 17.06
N ASN A 140 3.22 -3.44 17.06
CA ASN A 140 2.94 -4.79 16.52
C ASN A 140 2.65 -4.85 15.01
N ALA A 141 3.47 -4.19 14.18
CA ALA A 141 3.35 -4.29 12.73
C ALA A 141 4.12 -5.51 12.19
N PRO A 142 3.48 -6.56 11.65
CA PRO A 142 4.14 -7.48 10.72
C PRO A 142 4.34 -6.74 9.38
N PHE A 143 5.29 -5.81 9.35
CA PHE A 143 5.52 -4.91 8.20
C PHE A 143 6.33 -5.56 7.09
N ARG A 144 7.05 -6.65 7.38
CA ARG A 144 7.90 -7.32 6.41
C ARG A 144 7.04 -8.03 5.37
N ALA A 145 6.92 -7.42 4.21
CA ALA A 145 6.40 -8.04 3.01
C ALA A 145 7.55 -8.46 2.10
N ASP A 146 7.48 -9.67 1.57
CA ASP A 146 8.30 -10.13 0.46
C ASP A 146 7.38 -10.32 -0.75
N SER A 147 7.51 -9.42 -1.72
CA SER A 147 6.72 -9.42 -2.94
C SER A 147 7.57 -9.65 -4.19
N HIS A 148 8.82 -10.11 -4.04
CA HIS A 148 9.73 -10.31 -5.17
C HIS A 148 9.13 -11.24 -6.24
N MET A 149 8.37 -12.25 -5.83
CA MET A 149 7.65 -13.13 -6.75
C MET A 149 6.57 -12.37 -7.55
N THR A 150 5.79 -11.52 -6.90
CA THR A 150 4.76 -10.69 -7.55
C THR A 150 5.40 -9.70 -8.51
N GLU A 151 6.44 -8.99 -8.05
CA GLU A 151 7.20 -8.02 -8.85
C GLU A 151 7.75 -8.67 -10.12
N LYS A 152 8.40 -9.83 -9.99
CA LYS A 152 8.97 -10.56 -11.12
C LYS A 152 7.89 -11.09 -12.08
N THR A 153 6.82 -11.66 -11.56
CA THR A 153 5.85 -12.42 -12.37
C THR A 153 4.83 -11.50 -13.05
N LEU A 154 4.26 -10.56 -12.29
CA LEU A 154 3.15 -9.74 -12.77
C LEU A 154 3.62 -8.38 -13.28
N LEU A 155 4.70 -7.85 -12.70
CA LEU A 155 5.15 -6.47 -12.91
C LEU A 155 6.45 -6.37 -13.72
N GLY A 156 6.93 -7.47 -14.31
CA GLY A 156 8.14 -7.46 -15.14
C GLY A 156 9.42 -7.07 -14.38
N GLY A 157 9.43 -7.24 -13.06
CA GLY A 157 10.54 -6.85 -12.18
C GLY A 157 10.46 -5.44 -11.62
N GLU A 158 9.42 -4.66 -11.94
CA GLU A 158 9.19 -3.37 -11.30
C GLU A 158 8.83 -3.53 -9.82
N LYS A 159 9.43 -2.70 -8.96
CA LYS A 159 9.14 -2.68 -7.52
C LYS A 159 7.76 -2.12 -7.25
N ILE A 160 7.08 -2.68 -6.25
CA ILE A 160 5.82 -2.15 -5.74
C ILE A 160 6.12 -0.96 -4.83
N ARG A 161 5.41 0.16 -5.00
CA ARG A 161 5.56 1.34 -4.13
C ARG A 161 5.18 1.04 -2.69
N GLY A 162 6.04 1.44 -1.76
CA GLY A 162 5.91 1.21 -0.32
C GLY A 162 5.23 2.37 0.40
N LEU A 163 5.50 2.48 1.71
CA LEU A 163 4.91 3.53 2.55
C LEU A 163 5.30 4.94 2.09
N GLU A 164 6.60 5.19 1.90
CA GLU A 164 7.13 6.51 1.58
C GLU A 164 6.51 7.05 0.28
N GLU A 165 6.61 6.29 -0.81
CA GLU A 165 6.09 6.72 -2.11
C GLU A 165 4.56 6.88 -2.09
N SER A 166 3.84 5.98 -1.42
CA SER A 166 2.39 6.07 -1.35
C SER A 166 1.93 7.30 -0.57
N VAL A 167 2.60 7.63 0.54
CA VAL A 167 2.30 8.82 1.36
C VAL A 167 2.70 10.10 0.63
N ARG A 168 3.82 10.09 -0.11
CA ARG A 168 4.22 11.23 -0.97
C ARG A 168 3.11 11.62 -1.93
N GLU A 169 2.52 10.64 -2.63
CA GLU A 169 1.43 10.92 -3.58
C GLU A 169 0.16 11.44 -2.90
N VAL A 170 -0.21 10.88 -1.74
CA VAL A 170 -1.36 11.38 -0.97
C VAL A 170 -1.11 12.79 -0.44
N ALA A 171 0.10 13.11 -0.01
CA ALA A 171 0.48 14.45 0.45
C ALA A 171 0.35 15.48 -0.68
N HIS A 172 0.92 15.21 -1.86
CA HIS A 172 0.75 16.08 -3.04
C HIS A 172 -0.72 16.27 -3.41
N TRP A 173 -1.48 15.19 -3.47
CA TRP A 173 -2.90 15.24 -3.77
C TRP A 173 -3.69 16.09 -2.76
N TYR A 174 -3.41 15.94 -1.47
CA TYR A 174 -4.07 16.73 -0.43
C TYR A 174 -3.73 18.22 -0.51
N VAL A 175 -2.46 18.56 -0.76
CA VAL A 175 -2.01 19.95 -0.94
C VAL A 175 -2.68 20.59 -2.15
N GLU A 176 -2.77 19.87 -3.27
CA GLU A 176 -3.43 20.38 -4.47
C GLU A 176 -4.91 20.66 -4.21
N LEU A 177 -5.61 19.74 -3.53
CA LEU A 177 -6.99 19.97 -3.10
C LEU A 177 -7.12 21.18 -2.18
N LYS A 178 -6.15 21.41 -1.29
CA LYS A 178 -6.13 22.58 -0.40
C LYS A 178 -5.90 23.90 -1.14
N ARG A 179 -5.03 23.90 -2.15
CA ARG A 179 -4.75 25.10 -2.97
C ARG A 179 -5.94 25.52 -3.82
N GLN A 180 -6.82 24.59 -4.16
CA GLN A 180 -8.04 24.84 -4.93
C GLN A 180 -9.23 25.29 -4.06
N GLU A 181 -9.10 25.30 -2.73
CA GLU A 181 -10.15 25.79 -1.84
C GLU A 181 -10.22 27.33 -1.85
N PRO A 182 -11.44 27.90 -1.82
CA PRO A 182 -11.66 29.34 -1.84
C PRO A 182 -11.28 30.06 -0.53
#